data_AF-R5J251-F1
#
_entry.id   AF-R5J251-F1
#
_cell.length_a   1.000
_cell.length_b   1.000
_cell.length_c   1.000
_cell.angle_alpha   90.00
_cell.angle_beta   90.00
_cell.angle_gamma   90.00
#
_symmetry.space_group_name_H-M   'P 1'
#
loop_
_entity.id
_entity.type
_entity.pdbx_description
1 polymer ?
#
loop_
_entity_poly.entity_id
_entity_poly.type
_entity_poly.pdbx_seq_one_letter_code
_entity_poly.pdbx_strand_id
1 'polypeptide(L)'
;MKEIGAKLKEARESIGVSIEEVAEDLKLRPSQIENIEAGNTEAFKDMFYLKYFIRDYAKYLGLDKEDLIDEFNEYLFDYTSRLSLEDIKAAKNSKKETRKIKSPYTMERKNRTSLIMFGIYVIIALLIALIIYLIISLNTSENDDFVEGTIITESR
;
A
#
# COMPACT_ATOMS: atom_id res chain seq x y z
N MET A 1 -15.09 4.35 29.71
CA MET A 1 -14.45 3.01 29.64
C MET A 1 -14.67 2.12 30.83
N LYS A 2 -14.33 2.54 32.06
CA LYS A 2 -14.55 1.68 33.24
C LYS A 2 -16.01 1.22 33.37
N GLU A 3 -16.94 2.12 33.07
CA GLU A 3 -18.38 1.83 33.06
C GLU A 3 -18.77 0.80 31.98
N ILE A 4 -18.29 0.98 30.73
CA ILE A 4 -18.47 0.00 29.65
C ILE A 4 -17.91 -1.39 30.03
N GLY A 5 -16.69 -1.44 30.58
CA GLY A 5 -16.06 -2.67 31.03
C GLY A 5 -16.86 -3.36 32.15
N ALA A 6 -17.35 -2.59 33.11
CA ALA A 6 -18.19 -3.10 34.19
C ALA A 6 -19.52 -3.68 33.67
N LYS A 7 -20.19 -3.01 32.74
CA LYS A 7 -21.43 -3.51 32.10
C LYS A 7 -21.21 -4.85 31.39
N LEU A 8 -20.11 -4.96 30.62
CA LEU A 8 -19.77 -6.20 29.93
C LEU A 8 -19.48 -7.34 30.92
N LYS A 9 -18.74 -7.05 31.99
CA LYS A 9 -18.44 -8.00 33.06
C LYS A 9 -19.71 -8.49 33.76
N GLU A 10 -20.58 -7.56 34.16
CA GLU A 10 -21.84 -7.87 34.83
C GLU A 10 -22.74 -8.75 33.94
N ALA A 11 -22.86 -8.40 32.65
CA ALA A 11 -23.61 -9.20 31.70
C ALA A 11 -23.01 -10.61 31.52
N ARG A 12 -21.68 -10.74 31.41
CA ARG A 12 -21.00 -12.05 31.35
C ARG A 12 -21.30 -12.89 32.59
N GLU A 13 -21.15 -12.31 33.78
CA GLU A 13 -21.38 -12.99 35.04
C GLU A 13 -22.86 -13.37 35.23
N SER A 14 -23.79 -12.55 34.73
CA SER A 14 -25.24 -12.82 34.80
C SER A 14 -25.68 -14.04 34.00
N ILE A 15 -24.99 -14.34 32.88
CA ILE A 15 -25.24 -15.52 32.06
C ILE A 15 -24.33 -16.70 32.42
N GLY A 16 -23.43 -16.53 33.40
CA GLY A 16 -22.63 -17.61 33.97
C GLY A 16 -21.49 -18.13 33.10
N VAL A 17 -21.05 -17.37 32.09
CA VAL A 17 -19.93 -17.79 31.22
C VAL A 17 -18.58 -17.30 31.75
N SER A 18 -17.56 -18.14 31.60
CA SER A 18 -16.19 -17.83 32.02
C SER A 18 -15.48 -16.89 31.03
N ILE A 19 -14.37 -16.31 31.48
CA ILE A 19 -13.51 -15.48 30.63
C ILE A 19 -12.91 -16.33 29.51
N GLU A 20 -12.55 -17.57 29.81
CA GLU A 20 -11.96 -18.54 28.90
C GLU A 20 -12.93 -18.89 27.75
N GLU A 21 -14.20 -19.15 28.06
CA GLU A 21 -15.23 -19.43 27.06
C GLU A 21 -15.46 -18.26 26.12
N VAL A 22 -15.63 -17.05 26.67
CA VAL A 22 -15.78 -15.83 25.87
C VAL A 22 -14.57 -15.61 24.97
N ALA A 23 -13.37 -15.78 25.52
CA ALA A 23 -12.13 -15.60 24.78
C ALA A 23 -12.03 -16.60 23.62
N GLU A 24 -12.38 -17.86 23.83
CA GLU A 24 -12.42 -18.89 22.79
C GLU A 24 -13.41 -18.55 21.69
N ASP A 25 -14.67 -18.25 22.05
CA ASP A 25 -15.75 -17.96 21.11
C ASP A 25 -15.48 -16.71 20.27
N LEU A 26 -14.93 -15.67 20.89
CA LEU A 26 -14.58 -14.41 20.21
C LEU A 26 -13.21 -14.45 19.54
N LYS A 27 -12.46 -15.55 19.67
CA LYS A 27 -11.07 -15.69 19.17
C LYS A 27 -10.14 -14.61 19.70
N LEU A 28 -10.30 -14.29 20.98
CA LEU A 28 -9.48 -13.35 21.74
C LEU A 28 -8.64 -14.11 22.76
N ARG A 29 -7.61 -13.46 23.29
CA ARG A 29 -6.89 -14.00 24.45
C ARG A 29 -7.68 -13.69 25.73
N PRO A 30 -7.67 -14.57 26.75
CA PRO A 30 -8.31 -14.28 28.05
C PRO A 30 -7.91 -12.92 28.62
N SER A 31 -6.62 -12.58 28.53
CA SER A 31 -6.12 -11.27 28.97
C SER A 31 -6.74 -10.07 28.23
N GLN A 32 -7.21 -10.24 26.98
CA GLN A 32 -7.91 -9.17 26.28
C GLN A 32 -9.32 -8.97 26.84
N ILE A 33 -10.02 -10.05 27.19
CA ILE A 33 -11.33 -9.97 27.85
C ILE A 33 -11.19 -9.30 29.22
N GLU A 34 -10.22 -9.74 30.02
CA GLU A 34 -9.91 -9.12 31.32
C GLU A 34 -9.63 -7.62 31.19
N ASN A 35 -8.82 -7.22 30.21
CA ASN A 35 -8.51 -5.80 29.98
C ASN A 35 -9.72 -5.00 29.49
N ILE A 36 -10.63 -5.58 28.71
CA ILE A 36 -11.90 -4.94 28.33
C ILE A 36 -12.76 -4.73 29.57
N GLU A 37 -12.96 -5.77 30.39
CA GLU A 37 -13.77 -5.71 31.61
C GLU A 37 -13.19 -4.75 32.66
N ALA A 38 -11.86 -4.66 32.76
CA ALA A 38 -11.17 -3.70 33.62
C ALA A 38 -11.19 -2.26 33.06
N GLY A 39 -11.60 -2.07 31.81
CA GLY A 39 -11.53 -0.79 31.10
C GLY A 39 -10.10 -0.31 30.85
N ASN A 40 -9.13 -1.22 30.77
CA ASN A 40 -7.72 -0.92 30.53
C ASN A 40 -7.45 -0.70 29.04
N THR A 41 -7.60 0.54 28.58
CA THR A 41 -7.38 0.90 27.17
C THR A 41 -5.93 0.83 26.74
N GLU A 42 -4.98 0.97 27.66
CA GLU A 42 -3.54 0.97 27.37
C GLU A 42 -3.03 -0.40 26.91
N ALA A 43 -3.74 -1.48 27.25
CA ALA A 43 -3.45 -2.83 26.80
C ALA A 43 -3.72 -3.05 25.29
N PHE A 44 -4.41 -2.11 24.63
CA PHE A 44 -4.81 -2.22 23.24
C PHE A 44 -3.93 -1.35 22.35
N LYS A 45 -3.58 -1.88 21.17
CA LYS A 45 -2.72 -1.20 20.19
C LYS A 45 -3.34 0.11 19.69
N ASP A 46 -4.64 0.09 19.45
CA ASP A 46 -5.41 1.26 19.05
C ASP A 46 -6.88 1.11 19.46
N MET A 47 -7.58 2.25 19.47
CA MET A 47 -8.99 2.35 19.86
C MET A 47 -9.94 1.69 18.86
N PHE A 48 -9.49 1.47 17.61
CA PHE A 48 -10.31 0.84 16.58
C PHE A 48 -10.49 -0.66 16.86
N TYR A 49 -9.42 -1.36 17.23
CA TYR A 49 -9.53 -2.76 17.68
C TYR A 49 -10.38 -2.88 18.93
N LEU A 50 -10.19 -1.98 19.91
CA LEU A 50 -10.98 -1.99 21.14
C LEU A 50 -12.48 -1.80 20.84
N LYS A 51 -12.85 -0.87 19.97
CA LYS A 51 -14.23 -0.68 19.50
C LYS A 51 -14.81 -1.95 18.90
N TYR A 52 -14.03 -2.62 18.05
CA TYR A 52 -14.46 -3.86 17.41
C TYR A 52 -14.71 -4.97 18.46
N PHE A 53 -13.82 -5.13 19.42
CA PHE A 53 -13.97 -6.14 20.48
C PHE A 53 -15.17 -5.85 21.38
N ILE A 54 -15.40 -4.59 21.76
CA ILE A 54 -16.58 -4.20 22.55
C ILE A 54 -17.86 -4.54 21.81
N ARG A 55 -17.94 -4.24 20.51
CA ARG A 55 -19.11 -4.56 19.68
C ARG A 55 -19.39 -6.06 19.61
N ASP A 56 -18.36 -6.85 19.31
CA ASP A 56 -18.51 -8.30 19.16
C ASP A 56 -18.82 -8.95 20.51
N TYR A 57 -18.26 -8.44 21.60
CA TYR A 57 -18.56 -8.91 22.95
C TYR A 57 -19.99 -8.53 23.39
N ALA A 58 -20.44 -7.31 23.13
CA ALA A 58 -21.83 -6.90 23.39
C ALA A 58 -22.82 -7.80 22.65
N LYS A 59 -22.54 -8.10 21.38
CA LYS A 59 -23.35 -9.02 20.57
C LYS A 59 -23.37 -10.44 21.17
N TYR A 60 -22.22 -10.94 21.62
CA TYR A 60 -22.12 -12.25 22.26
C TYR A 60 -22.98 -12.35 23.52
N LEU A 61 -22.96 -11.30 24.35
CA LEU A 61 -23.71 -11.21 25.60
C LEU A 61 -25.20 -10.88 25.40
N GLY A 62 -25.66 -10.66 24.16
CA GLY A 62 -27.05 -10.28 23.87
C GLY A 62 -27.40 -8.85 24.32
N LEU A 63 -26.42 -8.00 24.53
CA LEU A 63 -26.61 -6.58 24.84
C LEU A 63 -26.92 -5.78 23.56
N ASP A 64 -27.49 -4.59 23.72
CA ASP A 64 -27.59 -3.64 22.61
C ASP A 64 -26.19 -3.11 22.26
N LYS A 65 -25.67 -3.63 21.15
CA LYS A 65 -24.34 -3.28 20.64
C LYS A 65 -24.27 -1.83 20.15
N GLU A 66 -25.36 -1.24 19.67
CA GLU A 66 -25.34 0.12 19.13
C GLU A 66 -25.23 1.11 20.29
N ASP A 67 -26.01 0.92 21.35
CA ASP A 67 -25.92 1.71 22.59
C ASP A 67 -24.51 1.65 23.19
N LEU A 68 -23.92 0.46 23.29
CA LEU A 68 -22.57 0.29 23.84
C LEU A 68 -21.49 0.94 22.97
N ILE A 69 -21.69 0.92 21.65
CA ILE A 69 -20.80 1.58 20.70
C ILE A 69 -20.92 3.10 20.77
N ASP A 70 -22.11 3.64 20.99
CA ASP A 70 -22.32 5.07 21.15
C ASP A 70 -21.69 5.58 22.45
N GLU A 71 -21.84 4.87 23.55
CA GLU A 71 -21.12 5.15 24.81
C GLU A 71 -19.60 5.11 24.63
N PHE A 72 -19.10 4.15 23.84
CA PHE A 72 -17.68 4.09 23.48
C PHE A 72 -17.24 5.28 22.60
N ASN A 73 -18.08 5.71 21.67
CA ASN A 73 -17.78 6.86 20.80
C ASN A 73 -17.71 8.16 21.60
N GLU A 74 -18.62 8.34 22.57
CA GLU A 74 -18.59 9.49 23.49
C GLU A 74 -17.30 9.49 24.33
N TYR A 75 -16.94 8.34 24.89
CA TYR A 75 -15.66 8.19 25.58
C TYR A 75 -14.46 8.54 24.68
N LEU A 76 -14.47 8.06 23.42
CA LEU A 76 -13.39 8.33 22.47
C LEU A 76 -13.32 9.82 22.11
N PHE A 77 -14.47 10.49 22.00
CA PHE A 77 -14.54 11.93 21.76
C PHE A 77 -13.93 12.73 22.91
N ASP A 78 -14.28 12.42 24.16
CA ASP A 78 -13.68 13.04 25.34
C ASP A 78 -12.16 12.75 25.42
N TYR A 79 -11.75 11.49 25.19
CA TYR A 79 -10.33 11.10 25.18
C TYR A 79 -9.52 11.87 24.14
N THR A 80 -10.05 12.00 22.91
CA THR A 80 -9.36 12.71 21.82
C THR A 80 -9.44 14.22 21.93
N SER A 81 -10.48 14.76 22.57
CA SER A 81 -10.61 16.21 22.85
C SER A 81 -9.62 16.67 23.93
N ARG A 82 -9.23 15.78 24.84
CA ARG A 82 -8.19 16.02 25.85
C ARG A 82 -6.77 15.98 25.29
N LEU A 83 -6.54 15.36 24.13
CA LEU A 83 -5.27 15.52 23.41
C LEU A 83 -5.19 16.96 22.89
N SER A 84 -4.19 17.73 23.35
CA SER A 84 -4.03 19.12 22.93
C SER A 84 -3.99 19.22 21.41
N LEU A 85 -4.61 20.26 20.84
CA LEU A 85 -4.48 20.60 19.42
C LEU A 85 -3.00 20.72 19.00
N GLU A 86 -2.11 20.96 19.95
CA GLU A 86 -0.66 21.02 19.79
C GLU A 86 -0.06 19.64 19.50
N ASP A 87 -0.51 18.58 20.18
CA ASP A 87 -0.07 17.19 19.94
C ASP A 87 -0.55 16.68 18.59
N ILE A 88 -1.78 17.04 18.21
CA ILE A 88 -2.34 16.75 16.89
C ILE A 88 -1.53 17.48 15.81
N LYS A 89 -1.14 18.75 16.04
CA LYS A 89 -0.26 19.51 15.12
C LYS A 89 1.15 18.90 15.04
N ALA A 90 1.73 18.48 16.16
CA ALA A 90 3.05 17.84 16.22
C ALA A 90 3.06 16.50 15.48
N ALA A 91 2.04 15.65 15.68
CA ALA A 91 1.85 14.40 14.95
C ALA A 91 1.54 14.62 13.45
N LYS A 92 0.81 15.69 13.10
CA LYS A 92 0.55 16.06 11.70
C LYS A 92 1.82 16.54 10.99
N ASN A 93 2.75 17.14 11.71
CA ASN A 93 4.05 17.55 11.20
C ASN A 93 4.99 16.34 10.98
N SER A 94 4.96 15.33 11.86
CA SER A 94 5.76 14.11 11.70
C SER A 94 5.21 13.15 10.62
N LYS A 95 3.89 13.15 10.37
CA LYS A 95 3.26 12.25 9.39
C LYS A 95 3.23 12.77 7.94
N LYS A 96 3.65 14.02 7.71
CA LYS A 96 3.56 14.69 6.39
C LYS A 96 4.47 14.06 5.31
N GLU A 97 5.42 13.20 5.68
CA GLU A 97 6.27 12.47 4.72
C GLU A 97 5.65 11.14 4.22
N THR A 98 4.61 10.60 4.87
CA THR A 98 3.98 9.36 4.40
C THR A 98 2.82 9.66 3.44
N ARG A 99 3.19 9.76 2.16
CA ARG A 99 2.38 9.47 0.96
C ARG A 99 0.93 9.95 1.03
N LYS A 100 0.67 11.13 0.45
CA LYS A 100 -0.66 11.46 -0.09
C LYS A 100 -1.11 10.28 -0.96
N ILE A 101 -2.07 9.49 -0.48
CA ILE A 101 -2.73 8.45 -1.27
C ILE A 101 -3.47 9.21 -2.38
N LYS A 102 -2.86 9.29 -3.56
CA LYS A 102 -3.56 9.76 -4.76
C LYS A 102 -4.61 8.71 -5.09
N SER A 103 -5.85 9.14 -5.25
CA SER A 103 -6.94 8.28 -5.71
C SER A 103 -6.51 7.58 -7.01
N PRO A 104 -6.78 6.27 -7.19
CA PRO A 104 -6.45 5.55 -8.43
C PRO A 104 -7.08 6.21 -9.68
N TYR A 105 -8.11 7.05 -9.49
CA TYR A 105 -8.79 7.80 -10.54
C TYR A 105 -8.14 9.16 -10.90
N THR A 106 -7.13 9.59 -10.16
CA THR A 106 -6.40 10.86 -10.39
C THR A 106 -4.93 10.66 -10.78
N MET A 107 -4.55 9.41 -11.06
CA MET A 107 -3.20 9.09 -11.51
C MET A 107 -3.06 9.50 -12.97
N GLU A 108 -2.47 10.67 -13.23
CA GLU A 108 -1.94 10.97 -14.56
C GLU A 108 -0.75 10.05 -14.86
N ARG A 109 -1.03 9.01 -15.65
CA ARG A 109 -0.02 8.06 -16.13
C ARG A 109 0.82 8.78 -17.19
N LYS A 110 1.97 9.34 -16.78
CA LYS A 110 2.93 9.98 -17.70
C LYS A 110 3.30 8.99 -18.81
N ASN A 111 2.88 9.30 -20.03
CA ASN A 111 2.96 8.47 -21.22
C ASN A 111 4.40 8.36 -21.74
N ARG A 112 5.17 7.45 -21.16
CA ARG A 112 6.51 7.06 -21.64
C ARG A 112 6.52 6.43 -23.05
N THR A 113 5.37 6.27 -23.70
CA THR A 113 5.23 5.74 -25.05
C THR A 113 5.94 6.59 -26.09
N SER A 114 5.97 7.93 -25.94
CA SER A 114 6.66 8.81 -26.89
C SER A 114 8.19 8.62 -26.92
N LEU A 115 8.80 8.29 -25.78
CA LEU A 115 10.25 8.03 -25.68
C LEU A 115 10.61 6.66 -26.27
N ILE A 116 9.73 5.67 -26.09
CA ILE A 116 9.89 4.33 -26.66
C ILE A 116 9.74 4.38 -28.19
N MET A 117 8.76 5.14 -28.70
CA MET A 117 8.57 5.34 -30.14
C MET A 117 9.78 6.02 -30.79
N PHE A 118 10.39 7.01 -30.13
CA PHE A 118 11.63 7.62 -30.61
C PHE A 118 12.79 6.60 -30.66
N GLY A 119 12.91 5.76 -29.63
CA GLY A 119 13.90 4.67 -29.61
C GLY A 119 13.72 3.69 -30.77
N ILE A 120 12.47 3.29 -31.08
CA ILE A 120 12.17 2.40 -32.22
C ILE A 120 12.56 3.05 -33.55
N TYR A 121 12.24 4.33 -33.75
CA TYR A 121 12.62 5.05 -34.97
C TYR A 121 14.13 5.12 -35.17
N VAL A 122 14.90 5.37 -34.10
CA VAL A 122 16.37 5.39 -34.17
C VAL A 122 16.94 4.02 -34.53
N ILE A 123 16.38 2.94 -33.97
CA ILE A 123 16.81 1.57 -34.30
C ILE A 123 16.52 1.24 -35.76
N ILE A 124 15.34 1.58 -36.28
CA ILE A 124 14.98 1.36 -37.68
C ILE A 124 15.94 2.12 -38.62
N ALA A 125 16.25 3.38 -38.31
CA ALA A 125 17.18 4.19 -39.11
C ALA A 125 18.60 3.57 -39.15
N LEU A 126 19.09 3.06 -38.02
CA LEU A 126 20.39 2.37 -37.95
C LEU A 126 20.41 1.07 -38.78
N LEU A 127 19.32 0.30 -38.76
CA LEU A 127 19.21 -0.92 -39.58
C LEU A 127 19.21 -0.59 -41.08
N ILE A 128 18.51 0.46 -41.50
CA ILE A 128 18.51 0.91 -42.91
C ILE A 128 19.92 1.35 -43.32
N ALA A 129 20.61 2.13 -42.49
CA ALA A 129 21.99 2.56 -42.78
C ALA A 129 22.96 1.37 -42.88
N LEU A 130 22.81 0.36 -42.01
CA LEU A 130 23.58 -0.89 -42.07
C LEU A 130 23.32 -1.64 -43.39
N ILE A 131 22.06 -1.77 -43.81
CA ILE A 131 21.70 -2.44 -45.07
C ILE A 131 22.30 -1.70 -46.26
N ILE A 132 22.21 -0.36 -46.29
CA ILE A 132 22.83 0.46 -47.35
C ILE A 132 24.35 0.26 -47.38
N TYR A 133 25.00 0.28 -46.20
CA TYR A 133 26.43 0.03 -46.10
C TYR A 133 26.81 -1.36 -46.62
N LEU A 134 26.04 -2.40 -46.27
CA LEU A 134 26.27 -3.75 -46.79
C LEU A 134 26.10 -3.82 -48.31
N ILE A 135 25.09 -3.16 -48.89
CA ILE A 135 24.90 -3.12 -50.35
C ILE A 135 26.10 -2.44 -51.04
N ILE A 136 26.57 -1.30 -50.51
CA ILE A 136 27.75 -0.61 -51.05
C ILE A 136 28.99 -1.50 -50.91
N SER A 137 29.20 -2.12 -49.75
CA SER A 137 30.33 -3.02 -49.51
C SER A 137 30.33 -4.24 -50.42
N LEU A 138 29.15 -4.77 -50.78
CA LEU A 138 29.03 -5.89 -51.70
C LEU A 138 29.28 -5.46 -53.16
N ASN A 139 28.79 -4.29 -53.59
CA ASN A 139 29.01 -3.77 -54.94
C ASN A 139 30.44 -3.25 -55.20
N THR A 140 31.14 -2.77 -54.16
CA THR A 140 32.55 -2.37 -54.29
C THR A 140 33.47 -3.57 -54.51
N SER A 141 33.12 -4.76 -53.99
CA SER A 141 33.91 -5.98 -54.17
C SER A 141 33.88 -6.55 -55.60
N GLU A 142 33.03 -6.04 -56.49
CA GLU A 142 32.94 -6.49 -57.89
C GLU A 142 33.78 -5.64 -58.86
N ASN A 143 34.31 -4.48 -58.42
CA ASN A 143 34.95 -3.50 -59.30
C ASN A 143 36.49 -3.40 -59.17
N ASP A 144 37.13 -4.20 -58.32
CA ASP A 144 38.58 -4.12 -58.06
C ASP A 144 39.42 -5.22 -58.76
N ASP A 145 38.84 -6.03 -59.65
CA ASP A 145 39.54 -7.15 -60.31
C ASP A 145 39.91 -6.91 -61.80
N PHE A 146 40.09 -5.66 -62.26
CA PHE A 146 40.47 -5.47 -63.67
C PHE A 146 41.36 -4.27 -64.02
N VAL A 147 42.53 -4.11 -63.39
CA VAL A 147 43.70 -3.53 -64.09
C VAL A 147 45.01 -4.11 -63.55
N GLU A 148 45.48 -5.23 -64.09
CA GLU A 148 46.92 -5.50 -64.09
C GLU A 148 47.38 -6.23 -65.37
N GLY A 149 48.26 -5.55 -66.11
CA GLY A 149 49.32 -6.21 -66.87
C GLY A 149 49.13 -6.41 -68.37
N THR A 150 49.53 -5.43 -69.19
CA THR A 150 50.35 -5.69 -70.40
C THR A 150 51.20 -4.46 -70.77
N ILE A 151 52.39 -4.35 -70.16
CA ILE A 151 53.64 -3.96 -70.87
C ILE A 151 53.73 -4.85 -72.13
N ILE A 152 54.05 -4.36 -73.34
CA ILE A 152 55.40 -4.18 -73.93
C ILE A 152 55.31 -3.35 -75.25
N THR A 153 56.29 -2.45 -75.48
CA THR A 153 57.06 -2.10 -76.72
C THR A 153 56.44 -2.41 -78.12
N GLU A 154 56.57 -1.63 -79.20
CA GLU A 154 57.73 -0.91 -79.77
C GLU A 154 57.29 -0.11 -81.04
N SER A 155 58.09 0.90 -81.40
CA SER A 155 58.38 1.47 -82.74
C SER A 155 57.26 1.97 -83.68
N ARG A 156 57.32 3.25 -84.04
CA ARG A 156 57.81 3.67 -85.38
C ARG A 156 58.31 5.12 -85.35
#